data_AF-A0A5Y6F1H6-F1
#
_entry.id   AF-A0A5Y6F1H6-F1
#
_cell.length_a   1.000
_cell.length_b   1.000
_cell.length_c   1.000
_cell.angle_alpha   90.00
_cell.angle_beta   90.00
_cell.angle_gamma   90.00
#
_symmetry.space_group_name_H-M   'P 1'
#
loop_
_entity.id
_entity.type
_entity.pdbx_description
1 polymer ?
#
loop_
_entity_poly.entity_id
_entity_poly.type
_entity_poly.pdbx_seq_one_letter_code
_entity_poly.pdbx_strand_id
1 'polypeptide(L)'
;MAAITPSYTIVNPSYIAPEMIIGYQQASGAFETIASGNPQVRLGVGDQYVYMRRLDIRTQTTSSQSGNGNQLPSVALDAKMISTPTYLFRCRGIYDHHDMAAAGNWNFALPEAQRLGMRQGIFQQL
;
A
#
# COMPACT_ATOMS: atom_id res chain seq x y z
N MET A 1 -30.19 -3.91 10.35
CA MET A 1 -29.01 -3.50 9.55
C MET A 1 -27.95 -2.96 10.51
N ALA A 2 -26.68 -3.29 10.35
CA ALA A 2 -25.62 -2.89 11.29
C ALA A 2 -24.63 -1.93 10.63
N ALA A 3 -24.23 -0.90 11.38
CA ALA A 3 -23.03 -0.12 11.11
C ALA A 3 -21.91 -0.74 11.93
N ILE A 4 -21.01 -1.47 11.27
CA ILE A 4 -19.92 -2.18 11.93
C ILE A 4 -18.67 -1.31 11.79
N THR A 5 -18.31 -0.65 12.89
CA THR A 5 -17.12 0.22 12.97
C THR A 5 -16.23 -0.26 14.13
N PRO A 6 -15.42 -1.31 13.92
CA PRO A 6 -14.57 -1.86 14.96
C PRO A 6 -13.43 -0.90 15.32
N SER A 7 -13.01 -0.92 16.59
CA SER A 7 -11.79 -0.23 17.02
C SER A 7 -10.56 -0.85 16.35
N TYR A 8 -9.56 -0.03 16.03
CA TYR A 8 -8.30 -0.47 15.47
C TYR A 8 -7.12 0.05 16.30
N THR A 9 -6.02 -0.69 16.30
CA THR A 9 -4.77 -0.33 16.97
C THR A 9 -3.73 0.10 15.94
N ILE A 10 -3.00 1.17 16.24
CA ILE A 10 -1.95 1.72 15.37
C ILE A 10 -0.59 1.51 16.04
N VAL A 11 0.39 1.07 15.25
CA VAL A 11 1.81 1.06 15.62
C VAL A 11 2.39 2.42 15.26
N ASN A 12 3.13 3.05 16.18
CA ASN A 12 3.84 4.30 15.93
C ASN A 12 5.35 4.04 15.95
N PRO A 13 6.13 4.63 15.04
CA PRO A 13 5.75 5.58 13.97
C PRO A 13 5.07 4.91 12.75
N SER A 14 4.08 5.57 12.15
CA SER A 14 3.35 5.07 10.96
C SER A 14 2.79 6.17 10.07
N TYR A 15 2.55 5.82 8.81
CA TYR A 15 1.81 6.65 7.86
C TYR A 15 0.35 6.22 7.80
N ILE A 16 -0.58 7.18 7.95
CA ILE A 16 -2.01 6.96 7.73
C ILE A 16 -2.43 7.79 6.53
N ALA A 17 -2.92 7.13 5.48
CA ALA A 17 -3.48 7.84 4.34
C ALA A 17 -4.71 8.66 4.78
N PRO A 18 -4.78 9.96 4.47
CA PRO A 18 -5.94 10.79 4.79
C PRO A 18 -7.16 10.43 3.92
N GLU A 19 -6.92 9.75 2.80
CA GLU A 19 -7.93 9.27 1.87
C GLU A 19 -8.57 7.97 2.39
N MET A 20 -9.82 7.73 1.99
CA MET A 20 -10.58 6.54 2.35
C MET A 20 -11.05 5.83 1.09
N ILE A 21 -10.80 4.52 1.00
CA ILE A 21 -11.33 3.69 -0.07
C ILE A 21 -12.83 3.49 0.20
N ILE A 22 -13.67 3.87 -0.75
CA ILE A 22 -15.11 3.62 -0.70
C ILE A 22 -15.42 2.46 -1.64
N GLY A 23 -15.82 1.33 -1.07
CA GLY A 23 -16.35 0.19 -1.82
C GLY A 23 -17.86 0.35 -2.00
N TYR A 24 -18.28 0.89 -3.13
CA TYR A 24 -19.70 0.94 -3.50
C TYR A 24 -20.02 -0.23 -4.46
N GLN A 25 -20.85 -1.18 -4.03
CA GLN A 25 -21.28 -2.27 -4.89
C GLN A 25 -22.54 -1.85 -5.67
N GLN A 26 -22.34 -1.18 -6.81
CA GLN A 26 -23.38 -0.97 -7.80
C GLN A 26 -23.39 -2.14 -8.79
N ALA A 27 -24.57 -2.71 -9.08
CA ALA A 27 -24.71 -3.61 -10.21
C ALA A 27 -24.54 -2.80 -11.50
N SER A 28 -23.53 -3.18 -12.29
CA SER A 28 -23.18 -2.63 -13.61
C SER A 28 -22.51 -1.24 -13.60
N GLY A 29 -21.28 -1.23 -14.13
CA GLY A 29 -20.49 -0.03 -14.43
C GLY A 29 -19.05 -0.22 -14.00
N ALA A 30 -18.29 -0.98 -14.78
CA ALA A 30 -16.84 -1.00 -14.67
C ALA A 30 -16.28 0.44 -14.76
N PHE A 31 -15.21 0.69 -14.00
CA PHE A 31 -14.23 1.78 -14.07
C PHE A 31 -14.12 2.73 -12.86
N GLU A 32 -12.86 3.06 -12.59
CA GLU A 32 -12.34 4.18 -11.77
C GLU A 32 -12.22 3.98 -10.24
N THR A 33 -11.34 3.07 -9.81
CA THR A 33 -10.88 3.05 -8.40
C THR A 33 -9.55 3.76 -8.14
N ILE A 34 -8.96 4.48 -9.10
CA ILE A 34 -7.75 5.30 -8.86
C ILE A 34 -7.72 6.54 -9.77
N ALA A 35 -7.98 7.73 -9.21
CA ALA A 35 -8.06 9.00 -9.96
C ALA A 35 -6.72 9.56 -10.46
N SER A 36 -5.58 8.93 -10.15
CA SER A 36 -4.27 9.41 -10.62
C SER A 36 -3.36 8.35 -11.24
N GLY A 37 -3.66 7.05 -11.10
CA GLY A 37 -2.92 5.92 -11.69
C GLY A 37 -1.42 5.80 -11.35
N ASN A 38 -0.84 6.85 -10.77
CA ASN A 38 0.59 7.02 -10.61
C ASN A 38 0.97 6.69 -9.17
N PRO A 39 2.03 5.90 -8.95
CA PRO A 39 2.52 5.60 -7.61
C PRO A 39 2.94 6.91 -6.92
N GLN A 40 2.22 7.30 -5.87
CA GLN A 40 2.57 8.45 -5.05
C GLN A 40 3.43 8.00 -3.87
N VAL A 41 4.67 8.49 -3.82
CA VAL A 41 5.58 8.24 -2.69
C VAL A 41 5.21 9.20 -1.57
N ARG A 42 4.45 8.71 -0.59
CA ARG A 42 4.03 9.48 0.59
C ARG A 42 4.62 8.96 1.91
N LEU A 43 5.48 7.94 1.83
CA LEU A 43 6.09 7.27 2.99
C LEU A 43 7.19 8.14 3.64
N GLY A 44 7.15 8.32 4.95
CA GLY A 44 8.26 8.86 5.74
C GLY A 44 9.35 7.83 6.00
N VAL A 45 10.59 8.28 6.23
CA VAL A 45 11.77 7.41 6.43
C VAL A 45 11.66 6.54 7.70
N GLY A 46 10.88 6.98 8.69
CA GLY A 46 10.72 6.29 9.96
C GLY A 46 9.46 5.43 10.07
N ASP A 47 8.54 5.49 9.10
CA ASP A 47 7.23 4.85 9.23
C ASP A 47 7.38 3.33 9.14
N GLN A 48 6.98 2.61 10.19
CA GLN A 48 7.05 1.14 10.26
C GLN A 48 5.86 0.45 9.62
N TYR A 49 4.74 1.17 9.51
CA TYR A 49 3.49 0.66 8.95
C TYR A 49 2.81 1.74 8.10
N VAL A 50 2.13 1.28 7.06
CA VAL A 50 1.19 2.07 6.26
C VAL A 50 -0.22 1.60 6.55
N TYR A 51 -1.09 2.55 6.87
CA TYR A 51 -2.51 2.31 7.13
C TYR A 51 -3.40 3.04 6.13
N MET A 52 -4.48 2.39 5.71
CA MET A 52 -5.51 2.98 4.85
C MET A 52 -6.91 2.53 5.29
N ARG A 53 -7.80 3.51 5.44
CA ARG A 53 -9.20 3.27 5.83
C ARG A 53 -9.99 2.82 4.60
N ARG A 54 -10.83 1.80 4.77
CA ARG A 54 -11.78 1.33 3.76
C ARG A 54 -13.18 1.26 4.37
N LEU A 55 -14.15 1.77 3.64
CA LEU A 55 -15.57 1.71 3.98
C LEU A 55 -16.31 0.99 2.85
N ASP A 56 -16.90 -0.16 3.15
CA ASP A 56 -17.78 -0.89 2.25
C ASP A 56 -19.24 -0.51 2.52
N ILE A 57 -19.95 -0.08 1.48
CA ILE A 57 -21.34 0.34 1.54
C ILE A 57 -22.17 -0.65 0.73
N ARG A 58 -23.16 -1.29 1.39
CA ARG A 58 -24.09 -2.22 0.73
C ARG A 58 -25.52 -1.81 1.02
N THR A 59 -26.28 -1.57 -0.04
CA THR A 59 -27.72 -1.30 0.06
C THR A 59 -28.47 -2.58 -0.28
N GLN A 60 -29.29 -3.08 0.64
CA GLN A 60 -30.20 -4.19 0.34
C GLN A 60 -31.58 -3.63 0.01
N THR A 61 -32.03 -3.86 -1.22
CA THR A 61 -33.38 -3.49 -1.66
C THR A 61 -34.09 -4.76 -2.11
N THR A 62 -35.29 -4.99 -1.61
CA THR A 62 -36.15 -6.10 -2.03
C THR A 62 -37.40 -5.51 -2.67
N SER A 63 -37.61 -5.78 -3.96
CA SER A 63 -38.84 -5.43 -4.67
C SER A 63 -39.71 -6.68 -4.83
N SER A 64 -40.93 -6.66 -4.32
CA SER A 64 -41.91 -7.75 -4.50
C SER A 64 -43.31 -7.18 -4.72
N GLN A 65 -44.06 -7.79 -5.65
CA GLN A 65 -45.43 -7.42 -5.97
C GLN A 65 -46.46 -8.02 -4.99
N SER A 66 -46.08 -9.05 -4.24
CA SER A 66 -46.91 -9.62 -3.16
C SER A 66 -46.09 -9.78 -1.88
N GLY A 67 -46.58 -9.20 -0.78
CA GLY A 67 -46.16 -9.56 0.58
C GLY A 67 -44.90 -8.92 1.19
N ASN A 68 -44.05 -8.19 0.45
CA ASN A 68 -42.83 -7.59 1.05
C ASN A 68 -42.91 -6.07 1.26
N GLY A 69 -44.13 -5.53 1.35
CA GLY A 69 -44.46 -4.10 1.21
C GLY A 69 -44.15 -3.17 2.39
N ASN A 70 -43.28 -3.52 3.35
CA ASN A 70 -43.00 -2.63 4.48
C ASN A 70 -41.55 -2.65 4.99
N GLN A 71 -40.61 -3.23 4.25
CA GLN A 71 -39.19 -3.14 4.58
C GLN A 71 -38.57 -1.96 3.83
N LEU A 72 -38.27 -0.89 4.57
CA LEU A 72 -37.54 0.25 4.01
C LEU A 72 -36.15 -0.21 3.55
N PRO A 73 -35.70 0.18 2.35
CA PRO A 73 -34.31 0.06 1.94
C PRO A 73 -33.39 0.55 3.05
N SER A 74 -32.42 -0.26 3.42
CA SER A 74 -31.46 0.07 4.46
C SER A 74 -30.04 -0.17 3.95
N VAL A 75 -29.08 0.49 4.59
CA VAL A 75 -27.67 0.48 4.20
C VAL A 75 -26.85 -0.19 5.28
N ALA A 76 -26.09 -1.21 4.92
CA ALA A 76 -25.05 -1.79 5.74
C ALA A 76 -23.73 -1.07 5.46
N LEU A 77 -23.06 -0.67 6.54
CA LEU A 77 -21.75 -0.02 6.50
C LEU A 77 -20.75 -0.91 7.23
N ASP A 78 -19.65 -1.26 6.56
CA ASP A 78 -18.57 -2.04 7.14
C ASP A 78 -17.24 -1.29 6.96
N ALA A 79 -16.65 -0.85 8.07
CA ALA A 79 -15.39 -0.13 8.07
C ALA A 79 -14.23 -1.06 8.46
N LYS A 80 -13.17 -1.08 7.65
CA LYS A 80 -11.94 -1.81 7.96
C LYS A 80 -10.70 -0.94 7.79
N MET A 81 -9.68 -1.25 8.58
CA MET A 81 -8.34 -0.69 8.41
C MET A 81 -7.48 -1.69 7.64
N ILE A 82 -6.98 -1.30 6.48
CA ILE A 82 -5.93 -2.04 5.76
C ILE A 82 -4.60 -1.59 6.31
N SER A 83 -3.69 -2.54 6.53
CA SER A 83 -2.35 -2.25 7.05
C SER A 83 -1.30 -3.11 6.35
N THR A 84 -0.16 -2.51 6.04
CA THR A 84 1.00 -3.20 5.46
C THR A 84 2.27 -2.73 6.18
N PRO A 85 3.15 -3.65 6.62
CA PRO A 85 4.44 -3.29 7.20
C PRO A 85 5.38 -2.71 6.13
N THR A 86 6.27 -1.82 6.54
CA THR A 86 7.36 -1.32 5.72
C THR A 86 8.65 -2.06 6.04
N TYR A 87 9.53 -2.20 5.05
CA TYR A 87 10.82 -2.86 5.22
C TYR A 87 11.93 -1.98 4.70
N LEU A 88 13.04 -1.94 5.42
CA LEU A 88 14.23 -1.19 5.05
C LEU A 88 15.33 -2.12 4.56
N PHE A 89 15.60 -2.08 3.27
CA PHE A 89 16.71 -2.80 2.66
C PHE A 89 17.94 -1.89 2.57
N ARG A 90 19.10 -2.42 2.98
CA ARG A 90 20.37 -1.69 2.95
C ARG A 90 21.46 -2.61 2.38
N CYS A 91 22.24 -2.06 1.45
CA CYS A 91 23.46 -2.68 0.96
C CYS A 91 24.65 -1.76 1.28
N ARG A 92 25.81 -2.35 1.59
CA ARG A 92 27.02 -1.62 1.94
C ARG A 92 28.17 -2.06 1.03
N GLY A 93 28.87 -1.09 0.46
CA GLY A 93 30.17 -1.31 -0.18
C GLY A 93 31.31 -0.95 0.76
N ILE A 94 32.36 -1.76 0.73
CA ILE A 94 33.62 -1.47 1.39
C ILE A 94 34.69 -1.70 0.33
N TYR A 95 35.60 -0.75 0.20
CA TYR A 95 36.79 -0.83 -0.65
C TYR A 95 37.82 0.18 -0.14
N ASP A 96 39.09 -0.10 -0.43
CA ASP A 96 40.19 0.81 -0.12
C ASP A 96 40.93 1.28 -1.38
N HIS A 97 42.08 1.95 -1.18
CA HIS A 97 42.88 2.45 -2.30
C HIS A 97 43.59 1.33 -3.08
N HIS A 98 43.96 0.22 -2.42
CA HIS A 98 44.61 -0.90 -3.07
C HIS A 98 43.62 -1.66 -3.96
N ASP A 99 42.38 -1.82 -3.50
CA ASP A 99 41.29 -2.40 -4.27
C ASP A 99 41.00 -1.57 -5.54
N MET A 100 41.01 -0.23 -5.41
CA MET A 100 40.84 0.66 -6.56
C MET A 100 41.99 0.54 -7.57
N ALA A 101 43.23 0.44 -7.10
CA ALA A 101 44.39 0.23 -7.96
C ALA A 101 44.34 -1.13 -8.68
N ALA A 102 43.93 -2.19 -7.97
CA ALA A 102 43.74 -3.51 -8.55
C ALA A 102 42.65 -3.50 -9.63
N ALA A 103 41.50 -2.87 -9.37
CA ALA A 103 40.43 -2.72 -10.35
C ALA A 103 40.85 -1.91 -11.59
N GLY A 104 41.72 -0.91 -11.41
CA GLY A 104 42.32 -0.15 -12.50
C GLY A 104 43.10 -1.03 -13.48
N ASN A 105 43.80 -2.06 -13.00
CA ASN A 105 44.49 -3.03 -13.87
C ASN A 105 43.54 -3.84 -14.75
N TRP A 106 42.29 -3.99 -14.32
CA TRP A 106 41.21 -4.68 -15.04
C TRP A 106 40.32 -3.72 -15.85
N ASN A 107 40.69 -2.43 -15.97
CA ASN A 107 39.99 -1.40 -16.73
C ASN A 107 38.54 -1.15 -16.29
N PHE A 108 38.21 -1.31 -15.00
CA PHE A 108 36.90 -0.91 -14.48
C PHE A 108 37.03 -0.03 -13.24
N ALA A 109 36.08 0.90 -13.09
CA ALA A 109 35.99 1.75 -11.90
C ALA A 109 35.27 0.98 -10.78
N LEU A 110 36.02 0.58 -9.75
CA LEU A 110 35.48 -0.17 -8.60
C LEU A 110 34.29 0.53 -7.91
N PRO A 111 34.29 1.86 -7.67
CA PRO A 111 33.14 2.53 -7.05
C PRO A 111 31.85 2.44 -7.88
N GLU A 112 31.96 2.56 -9.22
CA GLU A 112 30.80 2.46 -10.11
C GLU A 112 30.29 1.02 -10.23
N ALA A 113 31.21 0.06 -10.32
CA ALA A 113 30.87 -1.37 -10.31
C ALA A 113 30.15 -1.76 -9.01
N GLN A 114 30.64 -1.28 -7.86
CA GLN A 114 29.96 -1.49 -6.58
C GLN A 114 28.61 -0.78 -6.51
N ARG A 115 28.48 0.45 -7.03
CA ARG A 115 27.19 1.16 -7.09
C ARG A 115 26.15 0.38 -7.89
N LEU A 116 26.53 -0.18 -9.03
CA LEU A 116 25.65 -1.01 -9.86
C LEU A 116 25.30 -2.33 -9.15
N GLY A 117 26.30 -3.02 -8.62
CA GLY A 117 26.11 -4.26 -7.87
C GLY A 117 25.23 -4.10 -6.63
N MET A 118 25.34 -2.98 -5.91
CA MET A 118 24.47 -2.68 -4.77
C MET A 118 23.02 -2.45 -5.18
N ARG A 119 22.75 -1.80 -6.32
CA ARG A 119 21.38 -1.68 -6.85
C ARG A 119 20.78 -3.05 -7.18
N GLN A 120 21.59 -3.92 -7.78
CA GLN A 120 21.17 -5.31 -8.05
C GLN A 120 20.96 -6.10 -6.74
N GLY A 121 21.83 -5.90 -5.76
CA GLY A 121 21.72 -6.56 -4.44
C GLY A 121 20.43 -6.22 -3.71
N ILE A 122 19.97 -4.96 -3.79
CA ILE A 122 18.64 -4.58 -3.28
C ILE A 122 17.53 -5.31 -4.03
N PHE A 123 17.62 -5.42 -5.36
CA PHE A 123 16.61 -6.10 -6.17
C PHE A 123 16.54 -7.62 -5.90
N GLN A 124 17.67 -8.26 -5.61
CA GLN A 124 17.71 -9.70 -5.28
C GLN A 124 17.20 -10.04 -3.88
N GLN A 125 17.00 -9.04 -3.01
CA GLN A 125 16.43 -9.22 -1.68
C GLN A 125 14.88 -9.18 -1.68
N LEU A 126 14.27 -8.92 -2.84
CA LEU A 126 12.82 -8.92 -3.08
C LEU A 126 12.35 -10.26 -3.63
#